data_AF-A0A132A598-F1
#
_entry.id   AF-A0A132A598-F1
#
_cell.length_a   1.000
_cell.length_b   1.000
_cell.length_c   1.000
_cell.angle_alpha   90.00
_cell.angle_beta   90.00
_cell.angle_gamma   90.00
#
_symmetry.space_group_name_H-M   'P 1'
#
loop_
_entity.id
_entity.type
_entity.pdbx_description
1 polymer ?
#
loop_
_entity_poly.entity_id
_entity_poly.type
_entity_poly.pdbx_seq_one_letter_code
_entity_poly.pdbx_strand_id
1 'polypeptide(L)'
;MVTRLNRYLSIPSERFSFVKPNAVLLDIEGTISEMGFVSRTLFPFIKNNVRLFFEETYDTKETLPMIAPITADRDRVLETITKYSLAHIIRRSRISEIKQLQILIWVWGYEKGLIKGHVYDEVTTVLHQWKNELEIDIFLFSSAMITAQQLLLCSTNYGNCLSVAISNKIQIDPSELILPISKSAY
;
A
#
# COMPACT_ATOMS: atom_id res chain seq x y z
N MET A 1 -20.97 9.41 -4.98
CA MET A 1 -20.21 9.04 -6.20
C MET A 1 -20.22 7.51 -6.45
N VAL A 2 -20.39 6.64 -5.44
CA VAL A 2 -20.83 5.22 -5.64
C VAL A 2 -22.31 5.09 -6.02
N THR A 3 -23.11 6.14 -5.81
CA THR A 3 -24.41 6.30 -6.49
C THR A 3 -24.30 6.33 -8.02
N ARG A 4 -23.08 6.34 -8.60
CA ARG A 4 -22.83 6.10 -10.04
C ARG A 4 -22.43 4.65 -10.33
N LEU A 5 -21.58 4.00 -9.52
CA LEU A 5 -21.15 2.60 -9.75
C LEU A 5 -22.32 1.61 -9.62
N ASN A 6 -23.14 1.70 -8.57
CA ASN A 6 -24.37 0.90 -8.48
C ASN A 6 -25.42 1.32 -9.53
N ARG A 7 -25.41 2.58 -9.99
CA ARG A 7 -26.35 3.03 -11.03
C ARG A 7 -26.07 2.33 -12.36
N TYR A 8 -24.83 2.01 -12.71
CA TYR A 8 -24.55 1.25 -13.93
C TYR A 8 -25.01 -0.22 -13.86
N LEU A 9 -25.22 -0.77 -12.66
CA LEU A 9 -25.67 -2.16 -12.46
C LEU A 9 -27.13 -2.25 -11.96
N SER A 10 -27.83 -1.13 -11.75
CA SER A 10 -29.20 -1.08 -11.20
C SER A 10 -30.16 -0.15 -11.98
N ILE A 11 -29.86 0.21 -13.25
CA ILE A 11 -30.82 0.89 -14.14
C ILE A 11 -31.90 -0.10 -14.61
N PRO A 12 -33.20 0.28 -14.62
CA PRO A 12 -34.28 -0.53 -15.20
C PRO A 12 -33.98 -0.92 -16.64
N SER A 13 -34.16 -2.20 -16.94
CA SER A 13 -33.64 -2.99 -18.07
C SER A 13 -34.14 -2.62 -19.48
N GLU A 14 -34.75 -1.46 -19.70
CA GLU A 14 -35.46 -1.22 -20.97
C GLU A 14 -34.62 -0.57 -22.08
N ARG A 15 -33.38 -0.13 -21.83
CA ARG A 15 -32.55 0.49 -22.90
C ARG A 15 -31.09 0.07 -22.98
N PHE A 16 -30.56 -0.71 -22.04
CA PHE A 16 -29.20 -1.25 -22.12
C PHE A 16 -29.15 -2.64 -21.50
N SER A 17 -28.85 -3.68 -22.28
CA SER A 17 -28.45 -4.97 -21.72
C SER A 17 -26.99 -4.85 -21.30
N PHE A 18 -26.73 -4.65 -20.02
CA PHE A 18 -25.36 -4.73 -19.52
C PHE A 18 -24.93 -6.20 -19.49
N VAL A 19 -24.02 -6.56 -20.38
CA VAL A 19 -23.33 -7.84 -20.32
C VAL A 19 -22.41 -7.81 -19.09
N LYS A 20 -22.53 -8.83 -18.23
CA LYS A 20 -21.61 -9.02 -17.10
C LYS A 20 -20.16 -9.00 -17.60
N PRO A 21 -19.27 -8.14 -17.09
CA PRO A 21 -17.88 -8.15 -17.51
C PRO A 21 -17.18 -9.38 -16.95
N ASN A 22 -16.11 -9.81 -17.62
CA ASN A 22 -15.21 -10.84 -17.09
C ASN A 22 -14.23 -10.26 -16.07
N ALA A 23 -13.89 -8.97 -16.21
CA ALA A 23 -12.95 -8.29 -15.33
C ALA A 23 -13.27 -6.80 -15.16
N VAL A 24 -12.81 -6.23 -14.06
CA VAL A 24 -12.85 -4.80 -13.74
C VAL A 24 -11.47 -4.30 -13.34
N LEU A 25 -11.15 -3.08 -13.76
CA LEU A 25 -9.92 -2.37 -13.40
C LEU A 25 -10.29 -1.20 -12.50
N LEU A 26 -9.71 -1.14 -11.31
CA LEU A 26 -10.03 -0.14 -10.29
C LEU A 26 -8.82 0.73 -9.98
N ASP A 27 -9.06 2.05 -9.94
CA ASP A 27 -8.15 2.96 -9.28
C ASP A 27 -8.27 2.85 -7.75
N ILE A 28 -7.33 3.43 -7.01
CA ILE A 28 -7.25 3.39 -5.55
C ILE A 28 -7.79 4.68 -4.92
N GLU A 29 -7.05 5.79 -5.05
CA GLU A 29 -7.37 7.04 -4.37
C GLU A 29 -8.61 7.71 -4.99
N GLY A 30 -9.62 7.99 -4.18
CA GLY A 30 -10.89 8.55 -4.65
C GLY A 30 -11.83 7.54 -5.31
N THR A 31 -11.42 6.27 -5.43
CA THR A 31 -12.26 5.17 -5.94
C THR A 31 -12.59 4.17 -4.84
N ILE A 32 -11.59 3.45 -4.33
CA ILE A 32 -11.79 2.50 -3.21
C ILE A 32 -11.26 3.01 -1.88
N SER A 33 -10.39 4.02 -1.91
CA SER A 33 -9.78 4.66 -0.74
C SER A 33 -9.98 6.17 -0.76
N GLU A 34 -9.68 6.84 0.35
CA GLU A 34 -9.75 8.30 0.42
C GLU A 34 -8.81 8.95 -0.59
N MET A 35 -9.31 9.98 -1.28
CA MET A 35 -8.49 10.78 -2.18
C MET A 35 -7.38 11.46 -1.40
N GLY A 36 -6.12 11.16 -1.69
CA GLY A 36 -4.96 11.74 -1.00
C GLY A 36 -4.55 11.01 0.28
N PHE A 37 -5.01 9.79 0.54
CA PHE A 37 -4.55 8.94 1.64
C PHE A 37 -3.01 8.82 1.67
N VAL A 38 -2.35 8.67 0.51
CA VAL A 38 -0.89 8.65 0.43
C VAL A 38 -0.30 9.97 0.92
N SER A 39 -0.85 11.08 0.45
CA SER A 39 -0.32 12.42 0.75
C SER A 39 -0.58 12.89 2.19
N ARG A 40 -1.70 12.46 2.80
CA ARG A 40 -2.16 12.92 4.12
C ARG A 40 -1.91 11.93 5.24
N THR A 41 -1.73 10.64 4.93
CA THR A 41 -1.51 9.60 5.94
C THR A 41 -0.14 8.99 5.78
N LEU A 42 0.15 8.34 4.64
CA LEU A 42 1.38 7.56 4.47
C LEU A 42 2.65 8.40 4.47
N PHE A 43 2.63 9.55 3.79
CA PHE A 43 3.81 10.42 3.72
C PHE A 43 4.10 11.16 5.04
N PRO A 44 3.10 11.75 5.73
CA PRO A 44 3.30 12.28 7.08
C PRO A 44 3.76 11.22 8.08
N PHE A 45 3.24 9.98 7.99
CA PHE A 45 3.67 8.88 8.84
C PHE A 45 5.17 8.62 8.72
N ILE A 46 5.70 8.52 7.50
CA ILE A 46 7.15 8.35 7.29
C ILE A 46 7.94 9.48 7.95
N LYS A 47 7.55 10.73 7.67
CA LYS A 47 8.27 11.91 8.19
C LYS A 47 8.32 11.92 9.72
N ASN A 48 7.24 11.50 10.36
CA ASN A 48 7.13 11.56 11.82
C ASN A 48 7.81 10.36 12.50
N ASN A 49 8.04 9.26 11.79
CA ASN A 49 8.50 8.00 12.39
C ASN A 49 9.86 7.49 11.88
N VAL A 50 10.48 8.13 10.88
CA VAL A 50 11.77 7.65 10.34
C VAL A 50 12.88 7.51 11.39
N ARG A 51 12.94 8.41 12.38
CA ARG A 51 13.89 8.31 13.49
C ARG A 51 13.62 7.07 14.34
N LEU A 52 12.37 6.93 14.78
CA LEU A 52 11.92 5.82 15.61
C LEU A 52 12.11 4.47 14.91
N PHE A 53 11.83 4.41 13.59
CA PHE A 53 12.12 3.25 12.76
C PHE A 53 13.58 2.83 12.88
N PHE A 54 14.54 3.76 12.67
CA PHE A 54 15.97 3.43 12.77
C PHE A 54 16.40 3.06 14.19
N GLU A 55 15.79 3.66 15.21
CA GLU A 55 16.07 3.31 16.61
C GLU A 55 15.67 1.88 16.95
N GLU A 56 14.48 1.46 16.52
CA GLU A 56 13.93 0.14 16.79
C GLU A 56 14.51 -0.96 15.91
N THR A 57 14.93 -0.62 14.69
CA THR A 57 15.43 -1.58 13.69
C THR A 57 16.94 -1.53 13.51
N TYR A 58 17.67 -0.81 14.36
CA TYR A 58 19.10 -0.51 14.19
C TYR A 58 19.95 -1.74 13.82
N ASP A 59 19.73 -2.86 14.50
CA ASP A 59 20.50 -4.09 14.36
C ASP A 59 19.85 -5.13 13.42
N THR A 60 18.82 -4.74 12.65
CA THR A 60 18.12 -5.67 11.76
C THR A 60 18.72 -5.69 10.35
N LYS A 61 18.54 -6.81 9.65
CA LYS A 61 19.05 -7.01 8.28
C LYS A 61 18.53 -5.97 7.28
N GLU A 62 17.38 -5.35 7.55
CA GLU A 62 16.76 -4.32 6.73
C GLU A 62 17.49 -2.97 6.85
N THR A 63 17.94 -2.62 8.06
CA THR A 63 18.54 -1.31 8.37
C THR A 63 20.06 -1.32 8.27
N LEU A 64 20.70 -2.46 8.60
CA LEU A 64 22.15 -2.61 8.56
C LEU A 64 22.80 -2.11 7.25
N PRO A 65 22.28 -2.42 6.04
CA PRO A 65 22.87 -1.92 4.80
C PRO A 65 22.86 -0.40 4.66
N MET A 66 21.90 0.29 5.30
CA MET A 66 21.77 1.75 5.23
C MET A 66 22.71 2.47 6.19
N ILE A 67 23.04 1.84 7.32
CA ILE A 67 23.85 2.45 8.37
C ILE A 67 25.32 2.00 8.35
N ALA A 68 25.63 0.82 7.79
CA ALA A 68 26.98 0.28 7.70
C ALA A 68 28.03 1.23 7.07
N PRO A 69 27.69 2.09 6.08
CA PRO A 69 28.65 3.07 5.55
C PRO A 69 29.02 4.21 6.52
N ILE A 70 28.32 4.36 7.65
CA ILE A 70 28.52 5.45 8.61
C ILE A 70 29.34 4.95 9.79
N THR A 71 30.61 5.32 9.84
CA THR A 71 31.50 4.99 10.97
C THR A 71 31.40 6.05 12.06
N ALA A 72 30.52 5.84 13.04
CA ALA A 72 30.38 6.67 14.24
C ALA A 72 29.75 5.87 15.39
N ASP A 73 29.59 6.50 16.56
CA ASP A 73 28.74 5.94 17.62
C ASP A 73 27.26 5.89 17.20
N ARG A 74 26.48 5.05 17.89
CA ARG A 74 25.07 4.78 17.56
C ARG A 74 24.23 6.05 17.45
N ASP A 75 24.37 6.99 18.38
CA ASP A 75 23.55 8.20 18.39
C ASP A 75 23.87 9.09 17.19
N ARG A 76 25.16 9.19 16.84
CA ARG A 76 25.60 9.96 15.68
C ARG A 76 25.19 9.32 14.35
N VAL A 77 25.23 7.99 14.26
CA VAL A 77 24.70 7.25 13.10
C VAL A 77 23.21 7.54 12.93
N LEU A 78 22.41 7.39 13.99
CA LEU A 78 20.97 7.65 14.00
C LEU A 78 20.64 9.08 13.59
N GLU A 79 21.34 10.07 14.13
CA GLU A 79 21.17 11.48 13.75
C GLU A 79 21.45 11.69 12.26
N THR A 80 22.57 11.15 11.77
CA THR A 80 23.04 11.33 10.39
C THR A 80 22.05 10.71 9.40
N ILE A 81 21.69 9.44 9.58
CA ILE A 81 20.81 8.73 8.66
C ILE A 81 19.38 9.28 8.69
N THR A 82 18.90 9.70 9.87
CA THR A 82 17.58 10.34 10.00
C THR A 82 17.54 11.65 9.22
N LYS A 83 18.55 12.51 9.41
CA LYS A 83 18.63 13.81 8.74
C LYS A 83 18.73 13.64 7.22
N TYR A 84 19.58 12.73 6.76
CA TYR A 84 19.72 12.40 5.34
C TYR A 84 18.38 11.93 4.74
N SER A 85 17.76 10.94 5.39
CA SER A 85 16.49 10.36 4.95
C SER A 85 15.38 11.40 4.88
N LEU A 86 15.17 12.19 5.94
CA LEU A 86 14.16 13.25 5.97
C LEU A 86 14.36 14.26 4.85
N ALA A 87 15.59 14.69 4.63
CA ALA A 87 15.91 15.69 3.63
C ALA A 87 15.59 15.20 2.21
N HIS A 88 15.75 13.90 1.92
CA HIS A 88 15.39 13.31 0.63
C HIS A 88 13.89 12.99 0.50
N ILE A 89 13.25 12.52 1.57
CA ILE A 89 11.81 12.27 1.62
C ILE A 89 11.04 13.57 1.36
N ILE A 90 11.38 14.67 2.05
CA ILE A 90 10.74 15.98 1.88
C ILE A 90 10.90 16.51 0.45
N ARG A 91 12.08 16.32 -0.16
CA ARG A 91 12.36 16.73 -1.54
C ARG A 91 11.79 15.78 -2.59
N ARG A 92 11.14 14.68 -2.18
CA ARG A 92 10.62 13.62 -3.07
C ARG A 92 11.69 13.11 -4.05
N SER A 93 12.91 12.92 -3.55
CA SER A 93 14.01 12.39 -4.35
C SER A 93 13.66 11.01 -4.92
N ARG A 94 14.03 10.77 -6.19
CA ARG A 94 13.75 9.49 -6.88
C ARG A 94 14.81 8.41 -6.64
N ILE A 95 15.63 8.58 -5.60
CA ILE A 95 16.72 7.67 -5.21
C ILE A 95 16.13 6.33 -4.74
N SER A 96 16.66 5.21 -5.24
CA SER A 96 16.19 3.86 -4.97
C SER A 96 16.13 3.52 -3.49
N GLU A 97 17.19 3.83 -2.76
CA GLU A 97 17.40 3.53 -1.36
C GLU A 97 16.39 4.30 -0.49
N ILE A 98 16.07 5.54 -0.86
CA ILE A 98 15.06 6.35 -0.19
C ILE A 98 13.65 5.83 -0.47
N LYS A 99 13.38 5.31 -1.68
CA LYS A 99 12.10 4.64 -1.97
C LYS A 99 11.96 3.33 -1.17
N GLN A 100 13.04 2.55 -1.09
CA GLN A 100 13.07 1.31 -0.31
C GLN A 100 12.87 1.59 1.18
N LEU A 101 13.53 2.62 1.73
CA LEU A 101 13.31 3.04 3.12
C LEU A 101 11.85 3.43 3.38
N GLN A 102 11.20 4.15 2.47
CA GLN A 102 9.79 4.49 2.61
C GLN A 102 8.90 3.23 2.70
N ILE A 103 9.18 2.21 1.88
CA ILE A 103 8.47 0.93 1.96
C ILE A 103 8.70 0.27 3.32
N LEU A 104 9.97 0.17 3.78
CA LEU A 104 10.29 -0.47 5.06
C LEU A 104 9.60 0.20 6.23
N ILE A 105 9.55 1.54 6.25
CA ILE A 105 8.85 2.29 7.29
C ILE A 105 7.34 2.01 7.23
N TRP A 106 6.74 1.91 6.04
CA TRP A 106 5.34 1.53 5.93
C TRP A 106 5.09 0.10 6.43
N VAL A 107 5.89 -0.88 6.00
CA VAL A 107 5.79 -2.27 6.46
C VAL A 107 5.83 -2.31 7.99
N TRP A 108 6.86 -1.70 8.59
CA TRP A 108 7.00 -1.58 10.03
C TRP A 108 5.77 -0.94 10.69
N GLY A 109 5.24 0.14 10.11
CA GLY A 109 4.06 0.83 10.62
C GLY A 109 2.78 -0.02 10.56
N TYR A 110 2.58 -0.77 9.47
CA TYR A 110 1.43 -1.67 9.32
C TYR A 110 1.54 -2.89 10.25
N GLU A 111 2.71 -3.51 10.35
CA GLU A 111 2.95 -4.66 11.24
C GLU A 111 2.73 -4.30 12.71
N LYS A 112 3.09 -3.07 13.11
CA LYS A 112 2.83 -2.55 14.46
C LYS A 112 1.40 -2.03 14.67
N GLY A 113 0.58 -1.99 13.62
CA GLY A 113 -0.77 -1.41 13.68
C GLY A 113 -0.79 0.11 13.91
N LEU A 114 0.32 0.81 13.66
CA LEU A 114 0.43 2.27 13.78
C LEU A 114 -0.26 3.01 12.62
N ILE A 115 -0.41 2.34 11.49
CA ILE A 115 -1.20 2.79 10.34
C ILE A 115 -2.16 1.68 9.92
N LYS A 116 -3.32 2.10 9.43
CA LYS A 116 -4.30 1.22 8.78
C LYS A 116 -4.65 1.80 7.42
N GLY A 117 -4.84 0.91 6.46
CA GLY A 117 -5.36 1.25 5.15
C GLY A 117 -6.80 1.74 5.30
N HIS A 118 -7.17 2.70 4.46
CA HIS A 118 -8.55 3.11 4.36
C HIS A 118 -9.19 2.46 3.14
N VAL A 119 -10.36 1.83 3.33
CA VAL A 119 -11.31 1.57 2.25
C VAL A 119 -12.69 2.07 2.67
N TYR A 120 -13.49 2.56 1.72
CA TYR A 120 -14.86 2.97 2.01
C TYR A 120 -15.73 1.78 2.42
N ASP A 121 -16.73 2.04 3.26
CA ASP A 121 -17.59 1.03 3.88
C ASP A 121 -18.23 0.09 2.85
N GLU A 122 -18.66 0.64 1.71
CA GLU A 122 -19.33 -0.10 0.65
C GLU A 122 -18.38 -0.93 -0.22
N VAL A 123 -17.08 -0.58 -0.25
CA VAL A 123 -16.11 -1.19 -1.18
C VAL A 123 -15.96 -2.66 -0.90
N THR A 124 -15.83 -3.05 0.37
CA THR A 124 -15.63 -4.45 0.77
C THR A 124 -16.79 -5.31 0.30
N THR A 125 -18.03 -4.84 0.49
CA THR A 125 -19.24 -5.53 0.06
C THR A 125 -19.29 -5.70 -1.46
N VAL A 126 -19.01 -4.63 -2.22
CA VAL A 126 -19.03 -4.67 -3.69
C VAL A 126 -17.95 -5.59 -4.24
N LEU A 127 -16.72 -5.51 -3.72
CA LEU A 127 -15.63 -6.38 -4.16
C LEU A 127 -15.95 -7.86 -3.88
N HIS A 128 -16.54 -8.16 -2.71
CA HIS A 128 -16.98 -9.51 -2.37
C HIS A 128 -18.06 -10.03 -3.34
N GLN A 129 -19.07 -9.21 -3.61
CA GLN A 129 -20.13 -9.57 -4.56
C GLN A 129 -19.55 -9.83 -5.95
N TRP A 130 -18.71 -8.94 -6.46
CA TRP A 130 -18.09 -9.10 -7.77
C TRP A 130 -17.24 -10.36 -7.86
N LYS A 131 -16.43 -10.65 -6.84
CA LYS A 131 -15.53 -11.81 -6.87
C LYS A 131 -16.26 -13.13 -6.67
N ASN A 132 -17.13 -13.20 -5.67
CA ASN A 132 -17.68 -14.47 -5.17
C ASN A 132 -19.04 -14.82 -5.79
N GLU A 133 -19.88 -13.84 -6.10
CA GLU A 133 -21.22 -14.08 -6.65
C GLU A 133 -21.23 -13.96 -8.17
N LEU A 134 -20.51 -12.96 -8.69
CA LEU A 134 -20.50 -12.67 -10.13
C LEU A 134 -19.27 -13.23 -10.86
N GLU A 135 -18.30 -13.81 -10.15
CA GLU A 135 -17.06 -14.36 -10.73
C GLU A 135 -16.35 -13.36 -11.66
N ILE A 136 -16.26 -12.10 -11.24
CA ILE A 136 -15.58 -11.03 -11.96
C ILE A 136 -14.14 -10.93 -11.43
N ASP A 137 -13.16 -10.92 -12.33
CA ASP A 137 -11.77 -10.67 -11.97
C ASP A 137 -11.54 -9.19 -11.64
N ILE A 138 -10.91 -8.91 -10.52
CA ILE A 138 -10.63 -7.55 -10.05
C ILE A 138 -9.13 -7.29 -10.17
N PHE A 139 -8.79 -6.15 -10.76
CA PHE A 139 -7.43 -5.66 -10.93
C PHE A 139 -7.33 -4.22 -10.43
N LEU A 140 -6.14 -3.86 -9.92
CA LEU A 140 -5.85 -2.50 -9.50
C LEU A 140 -4.98 -1.79 -10.55
N PHE A 141 -5.28 -0.54 -10.83
CA PHE A 141 -4.49 0.33 -11.68
C PHE A 141 -4.29 1.67 -10.99
N SER A 142 -3.11 1.83 -10.39
CA SER A 142 -2.74 3.05 -9.67
C SER A 142 -1.29 3.41 -9.97
N SER A 143 -0.97 4.70 -9.84
CA SER A 143 0.39 5.23 -9.94
C SER A 143 1.26 4.89 -8.72
N ALA A 144 0.65 4.38 -7.64
CA ALA A 144 1.37 3.95 -6.45
C ALA A 144 2.19 2.67 -6.69
N MET A 145 3.29 2.52 -5.95
CA MET A 145 4.09 1.29 -5.94
C MET A 145 3.22 0.09 -5.56
N ILE A 146 3.42 -1.06 -6.22
CA ILE A 146 2.63 -2.28 -5.97
C ILE A 146 2.62 -2.65 -4.49
N THR A 147 3.78 -2.59 -3.82
CA THR A 147 3.88 -2.87 -2.38
C THR A 147 3.04 -1.91 -1.54
N ALA A 148 2.97 -0.63 -1.90
CA ALA A 148 2.12 0.34 -1.21
C ALA A 148 0.63 0.03 -1.42
N GLN A 149 0.24 -0.43 -2.61
CA GLN A 149 -1.13 -0.88 -2.89
C GLN A 149 -1.49 -2.11 -2.04
N GLN A 150 -0.58 -3.09 -1.98
CA GLN A 150 -0.76 -4.31 -1.19
C GLN A 150 -0.86 -4.02 0.31
N LEU A 151 0.04 -3.18 0.83
CA LEU A 151 0.04 -2.77 2.23
C LEU A 151 -1.25 -2.03 2.62
N LEU A 152 -1.74 -1.15 1.74
CA LEU A 152 -3.01 -0.47 1.95
C LEU A 152 -4.17 -1.47 2.08
N LEU A 153 -4.20 -2.51 1.26
CA LEU A 153 -5.33 -3.45 1.23
C LEU A 153 -5.19 -4.64 2.19
N CYS A 154 -3.99 -4.99 2.66
CA CYS A 154 -3.82 -6.13 3.57
C CYS A 154 -4.22 -5.82 5.03
N SER A 155 -4.19 -4.53 5.42
CA SER A 155 -4.44 -4.08 6.80
C SER A 155 -5.37 -2.86 6.81
N THR A 156 -6.59 -3.03 6.29
CA THR A 156 -7.59 -1.95 6.22
C THR A 156 -8.37 -1.76 7.54
N ASN A 157 -9.21 -0.73 7.60
CA ASN A 157 -10.27 -0.57 8.59
C ASN A 157 -11.26 -1.75 8.65
N TYR A 158 -11.30 -2.60 7.62
CA TYR A 158 -12.13 -3.82 7.53
C TYR A 158 -11.30 -5.11 7.55
N GLY A 159 -10.00 -5.04 7.86
CA GLY A 159 -9.08 -6.18 7.81
C GLY A 159 -8.46 -6.38 6.43
N ASN A 160 -8.17 -7.62 6.06
CA ASN A 160 -7.48 -7.92 4.81
C ASN A 160 -8.47 -7.95 3.63
N CYS A 161 -8.40 -6.93 2.78
CA CYS A 161 -9.17 -6.81 1.53
C CYS A 161 -8.37 -7.21 0.29
N LEU A 162 -7.09 -7.56 0.43
CA LEU A 162 -6.21 -7.91 -0.69
C LEU A 162 -6.68 -9.17 -1.43
N SER A 163 -7.17 -10.16 -0.68
CA SER A 163 -7.67 -11.43 -1.20
C SER A 163 -8.87 -11.27 -2.14
N VAL A 164 -9.60 -10.17 -2.02
CA VAL A 164 -10.79 -9.87 -2.83
C VAL A 164 -10.42 -9.03 -4.05
N ALA A 165 -9.44 -8.14 -3.91
CA ALA A 165 -9.08 -7.14 -4.92
C ALA A 165 -8.07 -7.61 -5.98
N ILE A 166 -7.46 -8.80 -5.85
CA ILE A 166 -6.42 -9.28 -6.78
C ILE A 166 -6.76 -10.66 -7.32
N SER A 167 -7.15 -10.73 -8.59
CA SER A 167 -6.98 -11.95 -9.38
C SER A 167 -5.50 -12.07 -9.77
N ASN A 168 -4.83 -13.12 -9.29
CA ASN A 168 -3.38 -13.37 -9.38
C ASN A 168 -2.80 -13.55 -10.82
N LYS A 169 -3.35 -12.90 -11.86
CA LYS A 169 -2.96 -13.16 -13.26
C LYS A 169 -2.20 -12.02 -13.97
N ILE A 170 -2.11 -10.83 -13.39
CA ILE A 170 -1.24 -9.77 -13.92
C ILE A 170 -0.11 -9.56 -12.91
N GLN A 171 0.87 -10.47 -12.94
CA GLN A 171 2.18 -10.19 -12.37
C GLN A 171 2.79 -9.04 -13.18
N ILE A 172 2.82 -7.86 -12.58
CA ILE A 172 3.91 -6.93 -12.88
C ILE A 172 5.18 -7.59 -12.32
N ASP A 173 6.24 -7.53 -13.12
CA ASP A 173 7.46 -8.34 -13.03
C ASP A 173 7.94 -8.69 -11.59
N PRO A 174 8.07 -9.99 -11.25
CA PRO A 174 8.67 -10.46 -10.00
C PRO A 174 10.10 -9.93 -9.72
N SER A 175 10.81 -9.44 -10.74
CA SER A 175 12.14 -8.82 -10.58
C SER A 175 12.10 -7.49 -9.80
N GLU A 176 10.92 -6.85 -9.68
CA GLU A 176 10.71 -5.63 -8.87
C GLU A 176 10.37 -5.94 -7.39
N LEU A 177 10.24 -7.23 -7.02
CA LEU A 177 9.89 -7.70 -5.68
C LEU A 177 11.10 -8.37 -5.01
N ILE A 178 11.98 -7.58 -4.41
CA ILE A 178 12.87 -8.05 -3.34
C ILE A 178 12.37 -7.48 -2.02
N LEU A 179 11.44 -8.18 -1.36
CA LEU A 179 11.36 -8.20 0.09
C LEU A 179 10.94 -9.61 0.55
N PRO A 180 11.69 -10.25 1.47
CA PRO A 180 11.31 -11.52 2.04
C PRO A 180 10.25 -11.26 3.11
N ILE A 181 8.97 -11.40 2.77
CA ILE A 181 7.93 -11.57 3.79
C ILE A 181 8.14 -12.97 4.35
N SER A 182 8.69 -13.01 5.56
CA SER A 182 8.86 -14.21 6.37
C SER A 182 7.54 -14.98 6.44
N LYS A 183 7.53 -16.18 5.83
CA LYS A 183 6.57 -17.23 6.21
C LYS A 183 6.92 -17.70 7.62
N SER A 184 6.23 -17.22 8.64
CA SER A 184 6.03 -17.98 9.87
C SER A 184 4.77 -17.50 10.62
N ALA A 185 3.64 -18.12 10.32
CA ALA A 185 2.60 -18.43 11.29
C ALA A 185 1.68 -19.48 10.64
N TYR A 186 1.53 -20.61 11.35
CA TYR A 186 0.84 -21.86 11.02
C TYR A 186 1.63 -22.85 10.16
#